data_AF-A0A956FM24-F1
#
_entry.id   AF-A0A956FM24-F1
#
_cell.length_a   1.000
_cell.length_b   1.000
_cell.length_c   1.000
_cell.angle_alpha   90.00
_cell.angle_beta   90.00
_cell.angle_gamma   90.00
#
_symmetry.space_group_name_H-M   'P 1'
#
loop_
_entity.id
_entity.type
_entity.pdbx_description
1 polymer ?
#
loop_
_entity_poly.entity_id
_entity_poly.type
_entity_poly.pdbx_seq_one_letter_code
_entity_poly.pdbx_strand_id
1 'polypeptide(L)'
;MNDPRSRLVFALSLGLPLASGCADDIPPVPGDGGDTTGGSGATSSMTLPTGTTLPGTGDATDSLDTTAGDTASPGTTTGEPGTTTEPGTTSGTTGDGSESSGGSSTSAGTLDDTIYEIQDGTIATGSSVDVQGVIVTGVGGTGFFAQEPAGGQYSGVYVYLNAAPTVVVGDEVDITGVTEEFNDLTELNAELGSVTPTGVTGVVLTPDLVSGADLSAAAGEPWEGVYVRIEGAPLAVVGLPGFSEFDVNDGGADDTRIDNFLYSVFDFPALYPLFGVGASFTAIQGPVNFTFGDYKVCPRQDADLEGYMGGPPPMGASVDDLVPGDLVVTEVMFDPNCTNDDCEWIEIYNDSGMDVSLLGLRIQDSNFSVATQGTINVDVLLPAGGYGVLGSDDAMVWPYAMPALAHYGPNPAFNNTGDLVALLNSTEILDQTATYPTFGTSDNGISWKLDPTMTTAVANDVAANWCFSTVVFDSPGGVDEYGSPGAANEAACAMLP
;
A
#
# COMPACT_ATOMS: atom_id res chain seq x y z
N MET A 1 -2.15 70.03 -29.01
CA MET A 1 -1.13 69.13 -29.58
C MET A 1 -1.21 67.82 -28.81
N ASN A 2 -1.58 66.77 -29.54
CA ASN A 2 -1.52 65.33 -29.28
C ASN A 2 -2.12 64.71 -28.00
N ASP A 3 -3.29 64.13 -28.21
CA ASP A 3 -3.78 62.79 -27.80
C ASP A 3 -3.01 61.66 -28.57
N PRO A 4 -3.25 60.32 -28.46
CA PRO A 4 -3.90 59.46 -27.43
C PRO A 4 -3.17 58.09 -27.15
N ARG A 5 -3.84 57.26 -26.31
CA ARG A 5 -4.02 55.76 -26.37
C ARG A 5 -3.25 54.95 -25.32
N SER A 6 -3.79 53.89 -24.74
CA SER A 6 -5.15 53.37 -24.58
C SER A 6 -4.99 52.16 -23.65
N ARG A 7 -5.83 52.06 -22.61
CA ARG A 7 -6.04 50.81 -21.88
C ARG A 7 -6.69 49.82 -22.85
N LEU A 8 -6.17 48.59 -22.90
CA LEU A 8 -6.76 47.49 -23.65
C LEU A 8 -7.36 46.51 -22.64
N VAL A 9 -8.68 46.58 -22.51
CA VAL A 9 -9.50 45.54 -21.88
C VAL A 9 -9.82 44.55 -23.00
N PHE A 10 -9.27 43.34 -22.91
CA PHE A 10 -9.71 42.24 -23.77
C PHE A 10 -10.85 41.49 -23.07
N ALA A 11 -12.07 41.76 -23.53
CA ALA A 11 -13.17 40.82 -23.39
C ALA A 11 -13.02 39.79 -24.51
N LEU A 12 -12.84 38.52 -24.16
CA LEU A 12 -12.96 37.42 -25.11
C LEU A 12 -14.13 36.55 -24.66
N SER A 13 -15.27 36.74 -25.34
CA SER A 13 -16.39 35.82 -25.33
C SER A 13 -16.04 34.61 -26.21
N LEU A 14 -16.01 33.42 -25.63
CA LEU A 14 -16.33 32.17 -26.33
C LEU A 14 -17.69 31.74 -25.79
N GLY A 15 -18.75 31.51 -26.56
CA GLY A 15 -18.78 30.92 -27.89
C GLY A 15 -19.38 29.52 -27.79
N LEU A 16 -20.62 29.42 -27.31
CA LEU A 16 -21.41 28.17 -27.25
C LEU A 16 -21.80 27.76 -28.69
N PRO A 17 -21.51 26.54 -29.16
CA PRO A 17 -22.15 26.05 -30.37
C PRO A 17 -23.47 25.34 -30.01
N LEU A 18 -24.58 25.96 -30.42
CA LEU A 18 -25.87 25.28 -30.63
C LEU A 18 -25.78 24.47 -31.92
N ALA A 19 -26.03 23.16 -31.83
CA ALA A 19 -26.45 22.36 -32.96
C ALA A 19 -27.94 22.00 -32.79
N SER A 20 -28.76 22.59 -33.66
CA SER A 20 -30.09 22.10 -34.06
C SER A 20 -29.94 20.71 -34.68
N GLY A 21 -30.82 19.72 -34.57
CA GLY A 21 -32.18 19.61 -34.08
C GLY A 21 -32.80 18.43 -34.83
N CYS A 22 -33.57 17.58 -34.15
CA CYS A 22 -34.62 16.75 -34.74
C CYS A 22 -35.71 16.60 -33.66
N ALA A 23 -36.87 17.17 -33.95
CA ALA A 23 -38.10 16.97 -33.21
C ALA A 23 -38.87 15.80 -33.83
N ASP A 24 -39.59 15.06 -32.99
CA ASP A 24 -40.97 14.55 -33.18
C ASP A 24 -41.26 13.66 -31.96
N ASP A 25 -42.10 14.02 -30.98
CA ASP A 25 -43.56 14.24 -30.96
C ASP A 25 -44.22 13.09 -30.18
N ILE A 26 -44.93 13.41 -29.08
CA ILE A 26 -46.19 12.78 -28.56
C ILE A 26 -46.39 13.15 -27.05
N PRO A 27 -47.63 13.44 -26.59
CA PRO A 27 -47.96 14.47 -25.59
C PRO A 27 -48.32 13.92 -24.18
N PRO A 28 -48.56 14.80 -23.17
CA PRO A 28 -48.79 14.38 -21.79
C PRO A 28 -50.27 14.09 -21.48
N VAL A 29 -50.49 13.14 -20.56
CA VAL A 29 -51.80 12.78 -19.99
C VAL A 29 -52.14 13.74 -18.83
N PRO A 30 -53.41 14.18 -18.65
CA PRO A 30 -53.79 15.24 -17.72
C PRO A 30 -54.06 14.74 -16.29
N GLY A 31 -53.89 15.65 -15.33
CA GLY A 31 -53.99 15.41 -13.89
C GLY A 31 -55.38 15.40 -13.26
N ASP A 32 -55.34 15.32 -11.93
CA ASP A 32 -56.42 15.55 -10.97
C ASP A 32 -55.73 16.17 -9.73
N GLY A 33 -55.98 17.44 -9.37
CA GLY A 33 -57.01 17.81 -8.39
C GLY A 33 -56.53 17.40 -6.98
N GLY A 34 -55.89 18.23 -6.16
CA GLY A 34 -56.33 19.52 -5.65
C GLY A 34 -56.55 19.38 -4.13
N ASP A 35 -55.81 20.11 -3.30
CA ASP A 35 -56.35 20.88 -2.16
C ASP A 35 -55.24 21.75 -1.53
N THR A 36 -55.67 22.86 -0.94
CA THR A 36 -54.90 24.00 -0.46
C THR A 36 -54.91 24.08 1.07
N THR A 37 -54.19 25.08 1.60
CA THR A 37 -54.03 25.50 3.01
C THR A 37 -52.86 24.80 3.71
N GLY A 38 -51.90 25.47 4.35
CA GLY A 38 -51.70 26.87 4.69
C GLY A 38 -50.99 26.94 6.05
N GLY A 39 -49.91 27.72 6.15
CA GLY A 39 -49.53 28.37 7.40
C GLY A 39 -48.44 27.75 8.29
N SER A 40 -47.34 28.52 8.36
CA SER A 40 -46.57 28.93 9.54
C SER A 40 -45.91 27.87 10.44
N GLY A 41 -44.60 28.06 10.65
CA GLY A 41 -43.78 27.23 11.50
C GLY A 41 -44.02 27.36 13.01
N ALA A 42 -43.35 26.47 13.74
CA ALA A 42 -42.75 26.72 15.04
C ALA A 42 -41.88 25.51 15.42
N THR A 43 -40.77 25.86 16.06
CA THR A 43 -39.85 25.07 16.86
C THR A 43 -40.51 24.06 17.82
N SER A 44 -39.89 22.88 18.00
CA SER A 44 -39.92 22.11 19.25
C SER A 44 -38.75 21.11 19.21
N SER A 45 -37.69 21.28 19.99
CA SER A 45 -37.55 21.04 21.44
C SER A 45 -37.53 19.55 21.82
N MET A 46 -36.37 19.16 22.33
CA MET A 46 -36.01 17.91 23.03
C MET A 46 -37.12 17.24 23.83
N THR A 47 -37.13 15.91 23.85
CA THR A 47 -37.50 15.13 25.03
C THR A 47 -36.71 13.81 25.07
N LEU A 48 -35.89 13.65 26.10
CA LEU A 48 -35.26 12.40 26.55
C LEU A 48 -36.29 11.50 27.28
N PRO A 49 -36.01 10.20 27.40
CA PRO A 49 -36.33 9.48 28.61
C PRO A 49 -35.06 8.99 29.32
N THR A 50 -34.85 9.52 30.54
CA THR A 50 -34.23 8.82 31.67
C THR A 50 -35.13 7.65 32.09
N GLY A 51 -34.72 6.54 32.70
CA GLY A 51 -33.47 6.07 33.29
C GLY A 51 -33.83 4.87 34.19
N THR A 52 -32.84 4.07 34.62
CA THR A 52 -32.75 3.35 35.94
C THR A 52 -31.54 2.39 35.89
N THR A 53 -30.38 2.78 36.43
CA THR A 53 -29.83 2.52 37.79
C THR A 53 -29.12 1.17 37.97
N LEU A 54 -27.79 1.29 38.12
CA LEU A 54 -26.84 0.39 38.80
C LEU A 54 -27.15 0.29 40.32
N PRO A 55 -26.64 -0.72 41.05
CA PRO A 55 -25.30 -0.68 41.67
C PRO A 55 -24.60 -2.06 41.60
N GLY A 56 -23.31 -2.28 41.89
CA GLY A 56 -22.24 -1.49 42.49
C GLY A 56 -20.98 -2.37 42.65
N THR A 57 -19.87 -1.67 42.85
CA THR A 57 -18.47 -2.04 43.14
C THR A 57 -18.15 -3.31 43.95
N GLY A 58 -17.01 -3.94 43.64
CA GLY A 58 -16.26 -4.83 44.54
C GLY A 58 -14.95 -5.34 43.93
N ASP A 59 -13.83 -4.82 44.43
CA ASP A 59 -12.44 -5.16 44.09
C ASP A 59 -11.88 -6.23 45.07
N ALA A 60 -10.77 -6.85 44.63
CA ALA A 60 -9.71 -7.55 45.38
C ALA A 60 -9.83 -9.06 45.70
N THR A 61 -8.87 -9.80 45.07
CA THR A 61 -7.95 -10.83 45.61
C THR A 61 -8.45 -11.93 46.55
N ASP A 62 -8.21 -13.21 46.23
CA ASP A 62 -7.42 -14.16 47.07
C ASP A 62 -7.24 -15.52 46.35
N SER A 63 -6.44 -16.36 46.99
CA SER A 63 -5.49 -17.35 46.50
C SER A 63 -5.94 -18.80 46.77
N LEU A 64 -5.07 -19.75 46.36
CA LEU A 64 -4.91 -21.14 46.86
C LEU A 64 -5.87 -22.20 46.29
N ASP A 65 -5.35 -23.14 45.48
CA ASP A 65 -4.67 -24.40 45.86
C ASP A 65 -5.65 -25.53 46.20
N THR A 66 -5.62 -26.60 45.39
CA THR A 66 -5.42 -27.98 45.85
C THR A 66 -5.15 -28.89 44.64
N THR A 67 -3.90 -29.38 44.56
CA THR A 67 -3.47 -30.80 44.49
C THR A 67 -4.39 -31.86 43.86
N ALA A 68 -3.94 -32.99 43.29
CA ALA A 68 -2.69 -33.56 42.81
C ALA A 68 -3.07 -34.95 42.28
N GLY A 69 -2.34 -35.51 41.31
CA GLY A 69 -2.59 -36.84 40.76
C GLY A 69 -1.43 -37.34 39.91
N ASP A 70 -0.27 -37.45 40.55
CA ASP A 70 1.01 -37.94 40.06
C ASP A 70 0.99 -39.46 39.78
N THR A 71 1.77 -39.94 38.79
CA THR A 71 2.91 -40.86 38.99
C THR A 71 3.48 -41.45 37.69
N ALA A 72 4.65 -40.91 37.32
CA ALA A 72 5.94 -41.60 37.07
C ALA A 72 6.10 -42.78 36.06
N SER A 73 7.02 -42.54 35.10
CA SER A 73 7.97 -43.49 34.44
C SER A 73 8.98 -44.07 35.49
N PRO A 74 9.97 -45.00 35.24
CA PRO A 74 10.55 -45.51 33.98
C PRO A 74 11.00 -47.01 33.98
N GLY A 75 11.62 -47.50 32.89
CA GLY A 75 12.54 -48.67 32.96
C GLY A 75 12.76 -49.48 31.67
N THR A 76 14.02 -49.58 31.25
CA THR A 76 14.57 -50.45 30.19
C THR A 76 15.01 -51.82 30.74
N THR A 77 15.02 -52.89 29.92
CA THR A 77 16.14 -53.85 29.68
C THR A 77 15.72 -55.12 28.90
N THR A 78 16.38 -55.33 27.76
CA THR A 78 16.99 -56.56 27.15
C THR A 78 16.40 -57.97 27.32
N GLY A 79 16.38 -58.72 26.21
CA GLY A 79 16.47 -60.19 26.19
C GLY A 79 16.28 -60.84 24.80
N GLU A 80 17.37 -61.04 24.05
CA GLU A 80 17.49 -62.04 22.95
C GLU A 80 17.87 -63.43 23.57
N PRO A 81 17.86 -64.60 22.86
CA PRO A 81 18.85 -64.89 21.79
C PRO A 81 18.51 -65.93 20.68
N GLY A 82 19.18 -65.78 19.52
CA GLY A 82 19.86 -66.85 18.75
C GLY A 82 19.04 -67.64 17.70
N THR A 83 19.56 -68.12 16.55
CA THR A 83 20.96 -68.41 16.12
C THR A 83 21.05 -68.62 14.58
N THR A 84 22.15 -68.13 13.97
CA THR A 84 23.03 -68.69 12.89
C THR A 84 22.42 -69.25 11.59
N THR A 85 22.91 -68.94 10.37
CA THR A 85 24.27 -69.22 9.83
C THR A 85 24.46 -68.55 8.44
N GLU A 86 25.64 -67.97 8.20
CA GLU A 86 26.27 -67.61 6.90
C GLU A 86 27.36 -68.68 6.56
N PRO A 87 28.19 -68.67 5.48
CA PRO A 87 28.32 -67.73 4.33
C PRO A 87 28.58 -68.41 2.95
N GLY A 88 28.73 -67.63 1.86
CA GLY A 88 29.49 -68.11 0.68
C GLY A 88 29.41 -67.30 -0.61
N THR A 89 30.41 -66.45 -0.84
CA THR A 89 30.75 -65.65 -2.03
C THR A 89 30.98 -66.42 -3.35
N THR A 90 30.71 -65.81 -4.51
CA THR A 90 31.70 -65.64 -5.62
C THR A 90 31.30 -64.59 -6.66
N SER A 91 32.35 -63.94 -7.16
CA SER A 91 32.49 -62.86 -8.16
C SER A 91 32.11 -63.23 -9.61
N GLY A 92 31.77 -62.23 -10.45
CA GLY A 92 31.78 -62.39 -11.90
C GLY A 92 31.13 -61.27 -12.74
N THR A 93 31.96 -60.28 -13.12
CA THR A 93 32.06 -59.70 -14.48
C THR A 93 31.05 -58.64 -15.00
N THR A 94 31.66 -57.60 -15.57
CA THR A 94 31.22 -56.46 -16.37
C THR A 94 30.45 -56.78 -17.64
N GLY A 95 29.56 -55.87 -18.06
CA GLY A 95 29.00 -55.81 -19.42
C GLY A 95 28.20 -54.54 -19.66
N ASP A 96 28.81 -53.59 -20.37
CA ASP A 96 28.17 -52.47 -21.07
C ASP A 96 27.28 -53.00 -22.21
N GLY A 97 26.16 -52.34 -22.47
CA GLY A 97 25.15 -52.76 -23.43
C GLY A 97 24.03 -51.73 -23.58
N SER A 98 24.32 -50.67 -24.33
CA SER A 98 23.31 -49.84 -25.00
C SER A 98 22.45 -50.72 -25.92
N GLU A 99 21.14 -50.78 -25.68
CA GLU A 99 20.16 -51.15 -26.70
C GLU A 99 19.08 -50.07 -26.82
N SER A 100 19.24 -49.29 -27.89
CA SER A 100 18.12 -48.67 -28.60
C SER A 100 17.25 -49.79 -29.17
N SER A 101 15.98 -49.80 -28.80
CA SER A 101 14.95 -50.59 -29.47
C SER A 101 13.70 -49.73 -29.60
N GLY A 102 13.43 -49.34 -30.85
CA GLY A 102 12.21 -48.64 -31.22
C GLY A 102 10.97 -49.47 -30.90
N GLY A 103 10.11 -48.88 -30.07
CA GLY A 103 8.75 -49.34 -29.82
C GLY A 103 7.81 -48.79 -30.90
N SER A 104 7.29 -49.71 -31.70
CA SER A 104 6.28 -49.53 -32.74
C SER A 104 5.09 -48.67 -32.31
N SER A 105 4.73 -47.73 -33.18
CA SER A 105 3.49 -46.96 -33.17
C SER A 105 2.27 -47.87 -32.96
N THR A 106 1.56 -47.62 -31.86
CA THR A 106 0.13 -47.88 -31.76
C THR A 106 -0.53 -46.51 -31.66
N SER A 107 -1.56 -46.28 -32.49
CA SER A 107 -2.39 -45.08 -32.42
C SER A 107 -3.11 -45.06 -31.07
N ALA A 108 -2.53 -44.35 -30.11
CA ALA A 108 -3.15 -43.92 -28.86
C ALA A 108 -3.24 -42.38 -28.92
N GLY A 109 -4.31 -41.79 -28.39
CA GLY A 109 -4.52 -40.34 -28.43
C GLY A 109 -3.31 -39.56 -27.89
N THR A 110 -3.22 -38.28 -28.26
CA THR A 110 -2.34 -37.34 -27.56
C THR A 110 -2.56 -37.54 -26.06
N LEU A 111 -1.48 -37.87 -25.33
CA LEU A 111 -1.56 -37.89 -23.88
C LEU A 111 -1.72 -36.43 -23.50
N ASP A 112 -2.88 -36.12 -22.96
CA ASP A 112 -3.20 -34.81 -22.42
C ASP A 112 -2.65 -34.76 -21.00
N ASP A 113 -1.53 -34.07 -20.84
CA ASP A 113 -0.96 -33.76 -19.53
C ASP A 113 -1.80 -32.63 -18.92
N THR A 114 -2.25 -32.79 -17.68
CA THR A 114 -3.11 -31.77 -17.05
C THR A 114 -2.31 -30.79 -16.21
N ILE A 115 -2.81 -29.57 -16.05
CA ILE A 115 -2.20 -28.61 -15.11
C ILE A 115 -2.21 -29.16 -13.68
N TYR A 116 -3.24 -29.92 -13.31
CA TYR A 116 -3.31 -30.61 -12.01
C TYR A 116 -2.10 -31.52 -11.77
N GLU A 117 -1.70 -32.30 -12.78
CA GLU A 117 -0.56 -33.21 -12.67
C GLU A 117 0.78 -32.48 -12.62
N ILE A 118 0.87 -31.29 -13.23
CA ILE A 118 2.04 -30.41 -13.13
C ILE A 118 2.15 -29.87 -11.70
N GLN A 119 1.06 -29.27 -11.23
CA GLN A 119 0.99 -28.57 -9.96
C GLN A 119 1.06 -29.49 -8.72
N ASP A 120 0.55 -30.73 -8.81
CA ASP A 120 0.65 -31.71 -7.71
C ASP A 120 1.96 -32.53 -7.72
N GLY A 121 2.83 -32.29 -8.70
CA GLY A 121 4.12 -32.95 -8.88
C GLY A 121 4.06 -34.37 -9.45
N THR A 122 2.89 -34.83 -9.91
CA THR A 122 2.77 -36.09 -10.68
C THR A 122 3.67 -36.06 -11.91
N ILE A 123 3.74 -34.91 -12.59
CA ILE A 123 4.72 -34.61 -13.63
C ILE A 123 5.88 -33.86 -12.98
N ALA A 124 7.05 -34.50 -12.95
CA ALA A 124 8.24 -33.90 -12.35
C ALA A 124 8.72 -32.66 -13.12
N THR A 125 9.28 -31.68 -12.40
CA THR A 125 9.99 -30.52 -12.98
C THR A 125 11.03 -30.96 -14.02
N GLY A 126 11.12 -30.21 -15.13
CA GLY A 126 12.01 -30.48 -16.25
C GLY A 126 11.46 -31.51 -17.25
N SER A 127 10.21 -31.96 -17.07
CA SER A 127 9.55 -32.88 -18.00
C SER A 127 8.92 -32.11 -19.16
N SER A 128 8.99 -32.67 -20.37
CA SER A 128 8.20 -32.16 -21.49
C SER A 128 6.74 -32.53 -21.30
N VAL A 129 5.84 -31.59 -21.57
CA VAL A 129 4.38 -31.77 -21.46
C VAL A 129 3.64 -31.34 -22.72
N ASP A 130 2.46 -31.91 -22.91
CA ASP A 130 1.46 -31.56 -23.93
C ASP A 130 0.09 -31.36 -23.26
N VAL A 131 -0.21 -30.10 -22.92
CA VAL A 131 -1.42 -29.68 -22.19
C VAL A 131 -2.45 -29.18 -23.18
N GLN A 132 -3.63 -29.77 -23.25
CA GLN A 132 -4.66 -29.42 -24.24
C GLN A 132 -5.85 -28.70 -23.61
N GLY A 133 -6.48 -27.79 -24.37
CA GLY A 133 -7.79 -27.23 -24.03
C GLY A 133 -7.84 -26.33 -22.79
N VAL A 134 -6.73 -25.70 -22.39
CA VAL A 134 -6.69 -24.79 -21.24
C VAL A 134 -7.06 -23.37 -21.64
N ILE A 135 -7.63 -22.62 -20.70
CA ILE A 135 -8.17 -21.28 -20.95
C ILE A 135 -7.19 -20.22 -20.47
N VAL A 136 -6.89 -19.25 -21.31
CA VAL A 136 -6.08 -18.08 -20.93
C VAL A 136 -6.86 -17.21 -19.93
N THR A 137 -6.34 -17.09 -18.71
CA THR A 137 -7.01 -16.35 -17.62
C THR A 137 -6.42 -14.96 -17.41
N GLY A 138 -5.15 -14.71 -17.76
CA GLY A 138 -4.50 -13.39 -17.69
C GLY A 138 -3.31 -13.31 -18.65
N VAL A 139 -2.98 -12.13 -19.19
CA VAL A 139 -1.91 -11.97 -20.19
C VAL A 139 -0.91 -10.91 -19.73
N GLY A 140 0.33 -11.32 -19.50
CA GLY A 140 1.44 -10.46 -19.08
C GLY A 140 2.39 -10.10 -20.23
N GLY A 141 3.50 -9.46 -19.89
CA GLY A 141 4.48 -8.97 -20.88
C GLY A 141 5.38 -10.06 -21.49
N THR A 142 5.62 -11.16 -20.77
CA THR A 142 6.54 -12.25 -21.16
C THR A 142 5.89 -13.62 -21.20
N GLY A 143 4.58 -13.69 -20.92
CA GLY A 143 3.84 -14.92 -20.71
C GLY A 143 2.39 -14.64 -20.35
N PHE A 144 1.64 -15.69 -20.01
CA PHE A 144 0.21 -15.60 -19.68
C PHE A 144 -0.17 -16.67 -18.66
N PHE A 145 -1.23 -16.45 -17.91
CA PHE A 145 -1.82 -17.47 -17.04
C PHE A 145 -2.81 -18.31 -17.84
N ALA A 146 -2.78 -19.62 -17.62
CA ALA A 146 -3.71 -20.58 -18.19
C ALA A 146 -4.33 -21.42 -17.08
N GLN A 147 -5.58 -21.86 -17.28
CA GLN A 147 -6.29 -22.67 -16.31
C GLN A 147 -7.13 -23.77 -16.98
N GLU A 148 -7.17 -24.93 -16.34
CA GLU A 148 -8.10 -26.00 -16.67
C GLU A 148 -9.55 -25.50 -16.58
N PRO A 149 -10.42 -25.81 -17.58
CA PRO A 149 -11.81 -25.36 -17.56
C PRO A 149 -12.61 -25.81 -16.32
N ALA A 150 -12.17 -26.88 -15.66
CA ALA A 150 -12.79 -27.40 -14.44
C ALA A 150 -12.52 -26.55 -13.19
N GLY A 151 -11.45 -25.73 -13.18
CA GLY A 151 -11.08 -24.86 -12.06
C GLY A 151 -10.70 -25.57 -10.77
N GLY A 152 -10.72 -24.84 -9.66
CA GLY A 152 -10.33 -25.32 -8.35
C GLY A 152 -8.81 -25.35 -8.11
N GLN A 153 -8.42 -25.93 -6.98
CA GLN A 153 -7.01 -26.06 -6.60
C GLN A 153 -6.20 -26.80 -7.66
N TYR A 154 -4.97 -26.36 -7.89
CA TYR A 154 -3.99 -26.89 -8.83
C TYR A 154 -4.42 -26.81 -10.30
N SER A 155 -5.42 -25.98 -10.63
CA SER A 155 -5.93 -25.88 -12.00
C SER A 155 -5.20 -24.85 -12.86
N GLY A 156 -4.39 -23.98 -12.26
CA GLY A 156 -3.78 -22.83 -12.92
C GLY A 156 -2.26 -22.94 -13.02
N VAL A 157 -1.67 -22.27 -14.02
CA VAL A 157 -0.21 -22.20 -14.20
C VAL A 157 0.15 -20.91 -14.92
N TYR A 158 1.35 -20.39 -14.65
CA TYR A 158 1.95 -19.37 -15.51
C TYR A 158 2.69 -20.02 -16.68
N VAL A 159 2.45 -19.52 -17.89
CA VAL A 159 3.07 -20.00 -19.14
C VAL A 159 4.08 -18.97 -19.60
N TYR A 160 5.36 -19.31 -19.51
CA TYR A 160 6.46 -18.42 -19.86
C TYR A 160 6.86 -18.56 -21.34
N LEU A 161 7.01 -17.43 -22.03
CA LEU A 161 7.35 -17.36 -23.46
C LEU A 161 8.63 -16.57 -23.76
N ASN A 162 9.17 -15.83 -22.78
CA ASN A 162 10.22 -14.82 -23.00
C ASN A 162 9.86 -13.77 -24.08
N ALA A 163 8.56 -13.58 -24.33
CA ALA A 163 8.02 -12.69 -25.36
C ALA A 163 6.57 -12.34 -25.06
N ALA A 164 6.09 -11.24 -25.64
CA ALA A 164 4.69 -10.87 -25.56
C ALA A 164 3.80 -11.97 -26.19
N PRO A 165 2.80 -12.51 -25.46
CA PRO A 165 1.87 -13.48 -26.02
C PRO A 165 1.02 -12.89 -27.15
N THR A 166 0.53 -13.76 -28.03
CA THR A 166 -0.41 -13.37 -29.11
C THR A 166 -1.86 -13.76 -28.81
N VAL A 167 -2.08 -14.49 -27.71
CA VAL A 167 -3.37 -14.91 -27.19
C VAL A 167 -4.03 -13.79 -26.39
N VAL A 168 -5.34 -13.87 -26.19
CA VAL A 168 -6.09 -12.98 -25.30
C VAL A 168 -6.83 -13.77 -24.23
N VAL A 169 -7.22 -13.10 -23.15
CA VAL A 169 -8.04 -13.70 -22.08
C VAL A 169 -9.31 -14.32 -22.68
N GLY A 170 -9.58 -15.57 -22.30
CA GLY A 170 -10.71 -16.37 -22.77
C GLY A 170 -10.46 -17.17 -24.05
N ASP A 171 -9.26 -17.11 -24.64
CA ASP A 171 -8.84 -18.07 -25.67
C ASP A 171 -8.60 -19.45 -25.04
N GLU A 172 -9.00 -20.50 -25.74
CA GLU A 172 -8.63 -21.88 -25.45
C GLU A 172 -7.40 -22.27 -26.28
N VAL A 173 -6.39 -22.85 -25.64
CA VAL A 173 -5.09 -23.15 -26.24
C VAL A 173 -4.59 -24.54 -25.88
N ASP A 174 -3.85 -25.14 -26.81
CA ASP A 174 -3.00 -26.31 -26.55
C ASP A 174 -1.55 -25.84 -26.42
N ILE A 175 -0.83 -26.36 -25.42
CA ILE A 175 0.50 -25.90 -25.05
C ILE A 175 1.46 -27.09 -24.98
N THR A 176 2.57 -26.99 -25.71
CA THR A 176 3.73 -27.85 -25.47
C THR A 176 4.85 -27.03 -24.84
N GLY A 177 5.54 -27.62 -23.87
CA GLY A 177 6.59 -26.93 -23.13
C GLY A 177 7.34 -27.86 -22.19
N VAL A 178 8.06 -27.26 -21.24
CA VAL A 178 8.78 -27.96 -20.17
C VAL A 178 8.35 -27.38 -18.84
N THR A 179 8.04 -28.22 -17.86
CA THR A 179 7.75 -27.78 -16.49
C THR A 179 9.01 -27.20 -15.84
N GLU A 180 8.90 -26.07 -15.14
CA GLU A 180 10.03 -25.36 -14.54
C GLU A 180 9.66 -24.79 -13.16
N GLU A 181 10.64 -24.82 -12.24
CA GLU A 181 10.58 -24.11 -10.96
C GLU A 181 11.42 -22.85 -11.08
N PHE A 182 10.79 -21.67 -11.09
CA PHE A 182 11.49 -20.40 -11.25
C PHE A 182 11.22 -19.48 -10.06
N ASN A 183 12.21 -19.33 -9.17
CA ASN A 183 12.07 -18.60 -7.89
C ASN A 183 10.90 -19.12 -7.04
N ASP A 184 10.79 -20.44 -6.94
CA ASP A 184 9.75 -21.17 -6.21
C ASP A 184 8.32 -21.00 -6.79
N LEU A 185 8.18 -20.47 -8.02
CA LEU A 185 6.95 -20.52 -8.83
C LEU A 185 6.99 -21.76 -9.74
N THR A 186 5.92 -22.56 -9.77
CA THR A 186 5.71 -23.60 -10.77
C THR A 186 5.21 -22.96 -12.07
N GLU A 187 6.01 -23.04 -13.13
CA GLU A 187 5.65 -22.51 -14.44
C GLU A 187 5.81 -23.53 -15.59
N LEU A 188 5.13 -23.26 -16.69
CA LEU A 188 5.28 -23.98 -17.95
C LEU A 188 6.11 -23.14 -18.92
N ASN A 189 7.37 -23.50 -19.11
CA ASN A 189 8.25 -22.85 -20.07
C ASN A 189 7.96 -23.35 -21.50
N ALA A 190 7.34 -22.49 -22.29
CA ALA A 190 6.97 -22.75 -23.68
C ALA A 190 7.85 -21.97 -24.69
N GLU A 191 8.99 -21.41 -24.27
CA GLU A 191 9.91 -20.65 -25.15
C GLU A 191 10.38 -21.47 -26.37
N LEU A 192 10.69 -22.76 -26.15
CA LEU A 192 11.06 -23.71 -27.21
C LEU A 192 9.91 -24.64 -27.63
N GLY A 193 8.73 -24.43 -27.05
CA GLY A 193 7.54 -25.22 -27.26
C GLY A 193 6.57 -24.57 -28.26
N SER A 194 5.28 -24.72 -28.02
CA SER A 194 4.24 -24.08 -28.83
C SER A 194 3.01 -23.72 -28.01
N VAL A 195 2.35 -22.63 -28.38
CA VAL A 195 1.02 -22.25 -27.90
C VAL A 195 0.12 -22.16 -29.12
N THR A 196 -0.85 -23.07 -29.22
CA THR A 196 -1.70 -23.22 -30.40
C THR A 196 -3.16 -22.95 -30.00
N PRO A 197 -3.76 -21.83 -30.41
CA PRO A 197 -5.18 -21.59 -30.20
C PRO A 197 -6.03 -22.66 -30.90
N THR A 198 -7.01 -23.24 -30.19
CA THR A 198 -7.93 -24.24 -30.74
C THR A 198 -8.98 -23.61 -31.66
N GLY A 199 -9.15 -22.29 -31.56
CA GLY A 199 -10.15 -21.48 -32.24
C GLY A 199 -11.40 -21.20 -31.40
N VAL A 200 -11.50 -21.77 -30.20
CA VAL A 200 -12.50 -21.39 -29.20
C VAL A 200 -12.01 -20.13 -28.48
N THR A 201 -12.87 -19.10 -28.41
CA THR A 201 -12.54 -17.79 -27.85
C THR A 201 -13.70 -17.24 -27.03
N GLY A 202 -13.41 -16.28 -26.14
CA GLY A 202 -14.40 -15.64 -25.28
C GLY A 202 -14.97 -16.56 -24.20
N VAL A 203 -14.20 -17.59 -23.81
CA VAL A 203 -14.53 -18.44 -22.65
C VAL A 203 -14.39 -17.60 -21.38
N VAL A 204 -15.46 -17.55 -20.58
CA VAL A 204 -15.46 -16.86 -19.29
C VAL A 204 -15.50 -17.92 -18.21
N LEU A 205 -14.37 -18.11 -17.52
CA LEU A 205 -14.31 -18.95 -16.33
C LEU A 205 -14.95 -18.22 -15.14
N THR A 206 -15.64 -18.99 -14.30
CA THR A 206 -16.08 -18.49 -12.99
C THR A 206 -14.90 -18.58 -12.05
N PRO A 207 -14.45 -17.47 -11.42
CA PRO A 207 -13.34 -17.53 -10.49
C PRO A 207 -13.72 -18.33 -9.23
N ASP A 208 -12.74 -19.03 -8.67
CA ASP A 208 -12.92 -19.74 -7.42
C ASP A 208 -12.92 -18.77 -6.23
N LEU A 209 -13.93 -18.89 -5.36
CA LEU A 209 -14.02 -18.05 -4.16
C LEU A 209 -13.02 -18.54 -3.12
N VAL A 210 -12.12 -17.66 -2.69
CA VAL A 210 -11.08 -17.92 -1.69
C VAL A 210 -11.13 -16.87 -0.57
N SER A 211 -10.52 -17.22 0.56
CA SER A 211 -10.26 -16.31 1.69
C SER A 211 -8.77 -15.99 1.82
N GLY A 212 -8.43 -14.99 2.64
CA GLY A 212 -7.02 -14.69 2.92
C GLY A 212 -6.24 -15.87 3.51
N ALA A 213 -6.90 -16.73 4.28
CA ALA A 213 -6.29 -17.93 4.84
C ALA A 213 -5.86 -18.95 3.76
N ASP A 214 -6.61 -19.02 2.67
CA ASP A 214 -6.33 -19.91 1.54
C ASP A 214 -5.10 -19.45 0.74
N LEU A 215 -4.77 -18.15 0.79
CA LEU A 215 -3.62 -17.55 0.09
C LEU A 215 -2.43 -17.26 1.02
N SER A 216 -2.50 -17.69 2.29
CA SER A 216 -1.36 -17.56 3.21
C SER A 216 -0.14 -18.33 2.68
N ALA A 217 1.07 -17.92 3.08
CA ALA A 217 2.32 -18.60 2.68
C ALA A 217 2.35 -20.12 3.01
N ALA A 218 1.53 -20.59 3.94
CA ALA A 218 1.44 -22.01 4.31
C ALA A 218 0.38 -22.80 3.51
N ALA A 219 -0.55 -22.12 2.84
CA ALA A 219 -1.72 -22.73 2.22
C ALA A 219 -1.95 -22.32 0.76
N GLY A 220 -1.23 -21.31 0.25
CA GLY A 220 -1.46 -20.70 -1.06
C GLY A 220 -0.98 -21.50 -2.26
N GLU A 221 -0.07 -22.48 -2.07
CA GLU A 221 0.47 -23.31 -3.16
C GLU A 221 -0.59 -23.89 -4.11
N PRO A 222 -1.70 -24.49 -3.62
CA PRO A 222 -2.73 -25.04 -4.50
C PRO A 222 -3.48 -23.99 -5.31
N TRP A 223 -3.30 -22.70 -5.03
CA TRP A 223 -3.96 -21.62 -5.74
C TRP A 223 -3.06 -20.92 -6.73
N GLU A 224 -1.77 -21.27 -6.79
CA GLU A 224 -0.82 -20.69 -7.74
C GLU A 224 -1.33 -20.81 -9.19
N GLY A 225 -1.34 -19.70 -9.92
CA GLY A 225 -1.86 -19.58 -11.28
C GLY A 225 -3.38 -19.65 -11.42
N VAL A 226 -4.12 -20.02 -10.36
CA VAL A 226 -5.58 -20.18 -10.39
C VAL A 226 -6.26 -18.82 -10.41
N TYR A 227 -7.29 -18.68 -11.25
CA TYR A 227 -8.16 -17.53 -11.32
C TYR A 227 -9.15 -17.55 -10.15
N VAL A 228 -8.84 -16.73 -9.14
CA VAL A 228 -9.58 -16.67 -7.89
C VAL A 228 -10.34 -15.37 -7.74
N ARG A 229 -11.24 -15.34 -6.76
CA ARG A 229 -11.97 -14.17 -6.30
C ARG A 229 -11.98 -14.15 -4.79
N ILE A 230 -11.65 -12.99 -4.22
CA ILE A 230 -11.83 -12.69 -2.80
C ILE A 230 -12.96 -11.67 -2.66
N GLU A 231 -13.83 -11.87 -1.68
CA GLU A 231 -14.98 -11.00 -1.42
C GLU A 231 -14.96 -10.49 0.01
N GLY A 232 -15.54 -9.31 0.24
CA GLY A 232 -15.68 -8.73 1.58
C GLY A 232 -16.79 -7.70 1.64
N ALA A 233 -17.28 -7.41 2.84
CA ALA A 233 -18.36 -6.46 3.07
C ALA A 233 -18.09 -5.52 4.26
N PRO A 234 -17.07 -4.63 4.19
CA PRO A 234 -16.19 -4.35 3.04
C PRO A 234 -14.97 -5.29 2.95
N LEU A 235 -14.38 -5.43 1.76
CA LEU A 235 -13.02 -5.94 1.57
C LEU A 235 -12.05 -4.77 1.76
N ALA A 236 -11.54 -4.61 2.97
CA ALA A 236 -10.83 -3.39 3.39
C ALA A 236 -9.38 -3.40 2.92
N VAL A 237 -8.88 -2.27 2.41
CA VAL A 237 -7.43 -2.06 2.22
C VAL A 237 -6.80 -1.79 3.57
N VAL A 238 -5.88 -2.67 3.98
CA VAL A 238 -5.29 -2.68 5.34
C VAL A 238 -3.79 -2.39 5.35
N GLY A 239 -3.12 -2.47 4.20
CA GLY A 239 -1.67 -2.27 4.11
C GLY A 239 -1.21 -1.78 2.74
N LEU A 240 -0.10 -1.03 2.74
CA LEU A 240 0.60 -0.53 1.54
C LEU A 240 2.10 -0.87 1.71
N PRO A 241 2.54 -2.08 1.33
CA PRO A 241 3.92 -2.55 1.57
C PRO A 241 4.97 -1.85 0.70
N GLY A 242 4.54 -1.05 -0.29
CA GLY A 242 5.38 -0.51 -1.35
C GLY A 242 5.20 -1.22 -2.68
N PHE A 243 6.07 -0.92 -3.65
CA PHE A 243 6.10 -1.54 -4.99
C PHE A 243 4.81 -1.48 -5.81
N SER A 244 3.90 -0.56 -5.48
CA SER A 244 2.55 -0.46 -6.08
C SER A 244 1.68 -1.70 -5.83
N GLU A 245 1.94 -2.42 -4.74
CA GLU A 245 1.11 -3.49 -4.20
C GLU A 245 0.29 -2.98 -3.01
N PHE A 246 -0.75 -3.72 -2.61
CA PHE A 246 -1.54 -3.41 -1.41
C PHE A 246 -2.11 -4.68 -0.76
N ASP A 247 -2.46 -4.61 0.52
CA ASP A 247 -3.11 -5.69 1.25
C ASP A 247 -4.61 -5.41 1.41
N VAL A 248 -5.41 -6.45 1.25
CA VAL A 248 -6.82 -6.44 1.60
C VAL A 248 -7.17 -7.50 2.66
N ASN A 249 -8.18 -7.21 3.48
CA ASN A 249 -8.69 -8.13 4.49
C ASN A 249 -10.20 -8.39 4.28
N ASP A 250 -10.57 -9.66 4.19
CA ASP A 250 -11.94 -10.16 3.99
C ASP A 250 -12.72 -10.35 5.30
N GLY A 251 -12.14 -9.93 6.43
CA GLY A 251 -12.60 -10.20 7.79
C GLY A 251 -11.92 -11.42 8.44
N GLY A 252 -11.04 -12.11 7.70
CA GLY A 252 -10.23 -13.22 8.17
C GLY A 252 -9.00 -12.79 8.98
N ALA A 253 -8.23 -13.79 9.44
CA ALA A 253 -7.01 -13.58 10.22
C ALA A 253 -5.80 -13.22 9.37
N ASP A 254 -5.83 -13.59 8.08
CA ASP A 254 -4.75 -13.41 7.13
C ASP A 254 -5.17 -12.36 6.08
N ASP A 255 -4.23 -11.49 5.74
CA ASP A 255 -4.42 -10.50 4.68
C ASP A 255 -4.07 -11.10 3.32
N THR A 256 -4.68 -10.60 2.25
CA THR A 256 -4.38 -10.99 0.87
C THR A 256 -3.64 -9.89 0.15
N ARG A 257 -2.49 -10.22 -0.41
CA ARG A 257 -1.70 -9.33 -1.25
C ARG A 257 -2.33 -9.20 -2.64
N ILE A 258 -2.48 -7.96 -3.10
CA ILE A 258 -2.87 -7.65 -4.48
C ILE A 258 -1.65 -7.18 -5.25
N ASP A 259 -1.32 -7.91 -6.32
CA ASP A 259 -0.16 -7.71 -7.18
C ASP A 259 -0.45 -6.67 -8.27
N ASN A 260 0.58 -5.93 -8.67
CA ASN A 260 0.53 -5.02 -9.81
C ASN A 260 0.91 -5.68 -11.15
N PHE A 261 1.21 -6.97 -11.17
CA PHE A 261 1.74 -7.69 -12.33
C PHE A 261 0.91 -7.54 -13.63
N LEU A 262 -0.42 -7.58 -13.53
CA LEU A 262 -1.32 -7.46 -14.69
C LEU A 262 -2.05 -6.10 -14.76
N TYR A 263 -2.42 -5.52 -13.61
CA TYR A 263 -3.09 -4.22 -13.51
C TYR A 263 -2.76 -3.56 -12.18
N SER A 264 -2.41 -2.27 -12.20
CA SER A 264 -2.12 -1.50 -10.99
C SER A 264 -3.11 -0.36 -10.80
N VAL A 265 -3.76 -0.31 -9.63
CA VAL A 265 -4.63 0.83 -9.24
C VAL A 265 -3.85 2.16 -9.18
N PHE A 266 -2.55 2.10 -8.89
CA PHE A 266 -1.68 3.25 -8.76
C PHE A 266 -1.44 3.97 -10.10
N ASP A 267 -1.60 3.26 -11.22
CA ASP A 267 -1.52 3.85 -12.57
C ASP A 267 -2.79 4.64 -12.95
N PHE A 268 -3.89 4.49 -12.18
CA PHE A 268 -5.20 5.07 -12.48
C PHE A 268 -5.81 5.84 -11.30
N PRO A 269 -5.14 6.88 -10.77
CA PRO A 269 -5.60 7.63 -9.60
C PRO A 269 -6.97 8.32 -9.80
N ALA A 270 -7.38 8.56 -11.05
CA ALA A 270 -8.70 9.11 -11.36
C ALA A 270 -9.84 8.10 -11.20
N LEU A 271 -9.56 6.79 -11.33
CA LEU A 271 -10.53 5.71 -11.10
C LEU A 271 -10.57 5.31 -9.62
N TYR A 272 -9.45 5.47 -8.92
CA TYR A 272 -9.30 5.15 -7.51
C TYR A 272 -8.97 6.39 -6.65
N PRO A 273 -9.87 7.39 -6.57
CA PRO A 273 -9.64 8.57 -5.74
C PRO A 273 -9.64 8.21 -4.24
N LEU A 274 -8.69 8.76 -3.48
CA LEU A 274 -8.49 8.43 -2.06
C LEU A 274 -8.15 6.95 -1.84
N PHE A 275 -7.38 6.36 -2.75
CA PHE A 275 -6.84 5.02 -2.56
C PHE A 275 -5.78 5.01 -1.46
N GLY A 276 -5.90 4.08 -0.52
CA GLY A 276 -5.01 3.90 0.60
C GLY A 276 -5.66 3.05 1.69
N VAL A 277 -4.99 2.92 2.84
CA VAL A 277 -5.57 2.25 4.01
C VAL A 277 -6.89 2.91 4.40
N GLY A 278 -7.94 2.10 4.59
CA GLY A 278 -9.29 2.58 4.85
C GLY A 278 -10.18 2.72 3.60
N ALA A 279 -9.60 2.66 2.39
CA ALA A 279 -10.37 2.36 1.19
C ALA A 279 -10.88 0.90 1.23
N SER A 280 -11.81 0.57 0.35
CA SER A 280 -12.33 -0.79 0.27
C SER A 280 -12.85 -1.14 -1.12
N PHE A 281 -13.04 -2.44 -1.30
CA PHE A 281 -13.73 -3.05 -2.44
C PHE A 281 -14.88 -3.91 -1.91
N THR A 282 -15.71 -4.44 -2.81
CA THR A 282 -16.61 -5.56 -2.50
C THR A 282 -16.01 -6.90 -2.93
N ALA A 283 -15.19 -6.88 -3.97
CA ALA A 283 -14.46 -8.06 -4.42
C ALA A 283 -13.25 -7.69 -5.28
N ILE A 284 -12.24 -8.55 -5.26
CA ILE A 284 -11.09 -8.50 -6.16
C ILE A 284 -10.90 -9.88 -6.76
N GLN A 285 -10.56 -9.98 -8.04
CA GLN A 285 -10.35 -11.25 -8.73
C GLN A 285 -9.16 -11.20 -9.68
N GLY A 286 -8.57 -12.35 -10.00
CA GLY A 286 -7.36 -12.42 -10.80
C GLY A 286 -6.67 -13.77 -10.68
N PRO A 287 -5.80 -14.16 -11.62
CA PRO A 287 -4.90 -15.28 -11.39
C PRO A 287 -3.99 -14.98 -10.20
N VAL A 288 -3.67 -15.99 -9.40
CA VAL A 288 -2.70 -15.88 -8.32
C VAL A 288 -1.28 -16.03 -8.88
N ASN A 289 -0.41 -15.12 -8.51
CA ASN A 289 1.02 -15.16 -8.80
C ASN A 289 1.80 -15.45 -7.52
N PHE A 290 2.96 -16.09 -7.64
CA PHE A 290 3.88 -16.25 -6.52
C PHE A 290 5.15 -15.47 -6.80
N THR A 291 5.44 -14.48 -5.96
CA THR A 291 6.69 -13.72 -6.03
C THR A 291 7.16 -13.32 -4.65
N PHE A 292 8.49 -13.38 -4.44
CA PHE A 292 9.14 -12.96 -3.19
C PHE A 292 8.59 -13.66 -1.93
N GLY A 293 8.11 -14.90 -2.03
CA GLY A 293 7.62 -15.68 -0.90
C GLY A 293 6.14 -15.47 -0.55
N ASP A 294 5.36 -14.85 -1.43
CA ASP A 294 3.96 -14.48 -1.17
C ASP A 294 3.06 -14.81 -2.37
N TYR A 295 1.82 -15.27 -2.08
CA TYR A 295 0.80 -15.56 -3.09
C TYR A 295 -0.12 -14.35 -3.24
N LYS A 296 -0.18 -13.81 -4.45
CA LYS A 296 -0.75 -12.50 -4.71
C LYS A 296 -1.79 -12.59 -5.82
N VAL A 297 -2.96 -11.98 -5.62
CA VAL A 297 -3.98 -11.92 -6.67
C VAL A 297 -3.58 -10.83 -7.68
N CYS A 298 -3.57 -11.14 -8.97
CA CYS A 298 -3.27 -10.18 -10.05
C CYS A 298 -4.54 -9.74 -10.78
N PRO A 299 -5.19 -8.61 -10.43
CA PRO A 299 -6.29 -8.07 -11.22
C PRO A 299 -5.84 -7.83 -12.66
N ARG A 300 -6.70 -8.11 -13.64
CA ARG A 300 -6.31 -8.01 -15.06
C ARG A 300 -6.74 -6.69 -15.67
N GLN A 301 -7.70 -6.03 -15.02
CA GLN A 301 -8.38 -4.83 -15.48
C GLN A 301 -9.23 -4.24 -14.34
N ASP A 302 -9.71 -3.02 -14.52
CA ASP A 302 -10.63 -2.34 -13.59
C ASP A 302 -11.88 -3.16 -13.26
N ALA A 303 -12.41 -3.93 -14.23
CA ALA A 303 -13.59 -4.77 -14.01
C ALA A 303 -13.35 -5.92 -13.02
N ASP A 304 -12.10 -6.24 -12.68
CA ASP A 304 -11.75 -7.22 -11.65
C ASP A 304 -11.68 -6.61 -10.23
N LEU A 305 -11.90 -5.30 -10.09
CA LEU A 305 -11.83 -4.52 -8.84
C LEU A 305 -13.21 -3.93 -8.53
N GLU A 306 -14.11 -4.75 -7.99
CA GLU A 306 -15.51 -4.40 -7.83
C GLU A 306 -15.79 -3.57 -6.58
N GLY A 307 -16.77 -2.66 -6.70
CA GLY A 307 -17.33 -1.96 -5.55
C GLY A 307 -16.32 -1.06 -4.82
N TYR A 308 -15.35 -0.52 -5.55
CA TYR A 308 -14.38 0.41 -4.98
C TYR A 308 -15.07 1.57 -4.28
N MET A 309 -14.67 1.77 -3.02
CA MET A 309 -15.00 2.91 -2.20
C MET A 309 -13.69 3.47 -1.70
N GLY A 310 -13.38 4.71 -2.11
CA GLY A 310 -12.23 5.45 -1.59
C GLY A 310 -12.27 5.51 -0.07
N GLY A 311 -11.09 5.63 0.54
CA GLY A 311 -11.01 5.79 1.98
C GLY A 311 -11.90 6.95 2.43
N PRO A 312 -12.38 6.93 3.70
CA PRO A 312 -13.02 8.12 4.23
C PRO A 312 -12.06 9.29 3.98
N PRO A 313 -12.52 10.42 3.40
CA PRO A 313 -11.68 11.60 3.36
C PRO A 313 -11.18 11.82 4.79
N PRO A 314 -9.88 12.15 4.96
CA PRO A 314 -9.28 12.25 6.28
C PRO A 314 -10.24 13.00 7.21
N MET A 315 -10.53 12.43 8.39
CA MET A 315 -11.35 13.09 9.40
C MET A 315 -10.55 14.23 10.06
N GLY A 316 -10.17 15.20 9.24
CA GLY A 316 -9.31 16.32 9.55
C GLY A 316 -9.40 17.36 8.44
N ALA A 317 -9.02 18.59 8.75
CA ALA A 317 -8.91 19.64 7.74
C ALA A 317 -7.80 19.28 6.74
N SER A 318 -8.02 19.56 5.46
CA SER A 318 -6.92 19.55 4.49
C SER A 318 -6.03 20.78 4.71
N VAL A 319 -4.78 20.75 4.22
CA VAL A 319 -3.90 21.93 4.27
C VAL A 319 -4.52 23.19 3.65
N ASP A 320 -5.39 23.01 2.66
CA ASP A 320 -6.07 24.11 1.96
C ASP A 320 -7.27 24.70 2.74
N ASP A 321 -7.75 24.00 3.77
CA ASP A 321 -8.76 24.52 4.70
C ASP A 321 -8.12 25.36 5.83
N LEU A 322 -6.80 25.28 5.99
CA LEU A 322 -6.06 25.95 7.05
C LEU A 322 -5.86 27.43 6.75
N VAL A 323 -5.85 28.24 7.80
CA VAL A 323 -5.53 29.66 7.77
C VAL A 323 -4.19 29.94 8.46
N PRO A 324 -3.58 31.13 8.27
CA PRO A 324 -2.32 31.45 8.92
C PRO A 324 -2.39 31.32 10.45
N GLY A 325 -1.47 30.55 11.03
CA GLY A 325 -1.45 30.21 12.46
C GLY A 325 -1.99 28.83 12.84
N ASP A 326 -2.69 28.13 11.95
CA ASP A 326 -3.21 26.78 12.24
C ASP A 326 -2.11 25.71 12.31
N LEU A 327 -1.01 25.91 11.58
CA LEU A 327 0.26 25.20 11.75
C LEU A 327 1.32 26.21 12.13
N VAL A 328 2.20 25.85 13.06
CA VAL A 328 3.28 26.72 13.54
C VAL A 328 4.58 25.93 13.57
N VAL A 329 5.64 26.44 12.94
CA VAL A 329 6.98 25.86 13.05
C VAL A 329 7.52 26.12 14.44
N THR A 330 7.93 25.06 15.14
CA THR A 330 8.39 25.11 16.53
C THR A 330 9.87 24.79 16.69
N GLU A 331 10.48 24.07 15.75
CA GLU A 331 11.87 23.64 15.86
C GLU A 331 12.48 23.43 14.47
N VAL A 332 13.76 23.76 14.30
CA VAL A 332 14.49 23.62 13.03
C VAL A 332 15.86 23.01 13.29
N MET A 333 16.13 21.83 12.74
CA MET A 333 17.45 21.23 12.66
C MET A 333 18.01 21.45 11.25
N PHE A 334 18.88 22.46 11.12
CA PHE A 334 19.42 22.93 9.83
C PHE A 334 20.89 22.53 9.59
N ASP A 335 21.56 21.93 10.58
CA ASP A 335 22.96 21.47 10.45
C ASP A 335 23.18 20.21 11.30
N PRO A 336 22.46 19.10 11.02
CA PRO A 336 22.63 17.85 11.75
C PRO A 336 24.03 17.24 11.59
N ASN A 337 24.43 16.34 12.50
CA ASN A 337 25.73 15.66 12.45
C ASN A 337 25.71 14.39 11.57
N CYS A 338 24.61 14.12 10.86
CA CYS A 338 24.51 12.95 9.99
C CYS A 338 25.39 13.04 8.75
N THR A 339 25.55 11.90 8.08
CA THR A 339 26.39 11.84 6.88
C THR A 339 25.69 12.57 5.72
N ASN A 340 26.40 13.51 5.10
CA ASN A 340 25.97 14.35 3.96
C ASN A 340 24.94 15.44 4.25
N ASP A 341 24.56 15.68 5.53
CA ASP A 341 23.58 16.71 5.91
C ASP A 341 22.14 16.44 5.41
N ASP A 342 21.87 15.27 4.83
CA ASP A 342 20.58 14.93 4.20
C ASP A 342 19.46 14.59 5.21
N CYS A 343 19.68 14.82 6.52
CA CYS A 343 18.73 14.50 7.59
C CYS A 343 18.24 15.74 8.36
N GLU A 344 18.31 16.92 7.75
CA GLU A 344 17.66 18.12 8.25
C GLU A 344 16.18 17.85 8.56
N TRP A 345 15.63 18.56 9.53
CA TRP A 345 14.21 18.43 9.84
C TRP A 345 13.64 19.69 10.43
N ILE A 346 12.34 19.85 10.25
CA ILE A 346 11.54 20.89 10.91
C ILE A 346 10.49 20.22 11.76
N GLU A 347 10.11 20.85 12.86
CA GLU A 347 8.95 20.45 13.65
C GLU A 347 7.82 21.46 13.48
N ILE A 348 6.61 20.94 13.33
CA ILE A 348 5.39 21.73 13.27
C ILE A 348 4.43 21.36 14.41
N TYR A 349 3.74 22.36 14.94
CA TYR A 349 2.66 22.26 15.91
C TYR A 349 1.33 22.57 15.25
N ASN A 350 0.29 21.78 15.54
CA ASN A 350 -1.06 22.00 15.06
C ASN A 350 -1.92 22.75 16.08
N ASP A 351 -2.15 24.05 15.85
CA ASP A 351 -2.99 24.93 16.68
C ASP A 351 -4.43 25.06 16.15
N SER A 352 -4.78 24.40 15.04
CA SER A 352 -6.09 24.52 14.38
C SER A 352 -7.28 24.04 15.23
N GLY A 353 -7.01 23.24 16.27
CA GLY A 353 -8.04 22.58 17.08
C GLY A 353 -8.73 21.39 16.40
N MET A 354 -8.25 20.97 15.22
CA MET A 354 -8.73 19.82 14.47
C MET A 354 -7.55 18.93 14.06
N ASP A 355 -7.79 17.66 13.77
CA ASP A 355 -6.77 16.84 13.11
C ASP A 355 -6.56 17.39 11.69
N VAL A 356 -5.32 17.35 11.19
CA VAL A 356 -4.95 17.94 9.90
C VAL A 356 -4.26 16.90 9.04
N SER A 357 -4.74 16.69 7.82
CA SER A 357 -3.97 15.96 6.80
C SER A 357 -2.89 16.88 6.25
N LEU A 358 -1.64 16.45 6.29
CA LEU A 358 -0.50 17.20 5.77
C LEU A 358 -0.31 17.01 4.26
N LEU A 359 -1.14 16.21 3.58
CA LEU A 359 -1.03 15.99 2.14
C LEU A 359 -1.12 17.32 1.38
N GLY A 360 -0.09 17.61 0.58
CA GLY A 360 0.02 18.84 -0.19
C GLY A 360 0.64 20.02 0.56
N LEU A 361 1.02 19.87 1.83
CA LEU A 361 1.76 20.91 2.56
C LEU A 361 3.08 21.20 1.82
N ARG A 362 3.33 22.48 1.54
CA ARG A 362 4.55 22.92 0.85
C ARG A 362 5.49 23.59 1.84
N ILE A 363 6.76 23.23 1.76
CA ILE A 363 7.84 23.76 2.59
C ILE A 363 8.71 24.66 1.69
N GLN A 364 9.04 25.86 2.18
CA GLN A 364 9.83 26.85 1.47
C GLN A 364 10.93 27.44 2.37
N ASP A 365 11.95 27.99 1.71
CA ASP A 365 13.01 28.79 2.30
C ASP A 365 12.77 30.29 2.06
N SER A 366 13.76 31.13 2.39
CA SER A 366 13.73 32.56 2.12
C SER A 366 13.66 32.95 0.63
N ASN A 367 13.92 32.02 -0.30
CA ASN A 367 13.85 32.29 -1.74
C ASN A 367 12.44 32.10 -2.32
N PHE A 368 11.54 31.37 -1.63
CA PHE A 368 10.19 31.06 -2.08
C PHE A 368 10.14 30.52 -3.52
N SER A 369 11.12 29.70 -3.87
CA SER A 369 11.28 29.16 -5.22
C SER A 369 10.38 27.93 -5.39
N VAL A 370 9.40 28.02 -6.30
CA VAL A 370 8.52 26.88 -6.63
C VAL A 370 9.30 25.69 -7.21
N ALA A 371 10.47 25.93 -7.82
CA ALA A 371 11.28 24.87 -8.43
C ALA A 371 12.10 24.06 -7.41
N THR A 372 12.26 24.58 -6.19
CA THR A 372 13.13 24.01 -5.13
C THR A 372 12.40 24.04 -3.79
N GLN A 373 11.10 23.69 -3.81
CA GLN A 373 10.26 23.59 -2.63
C GLN A 373 10.13 22.14 -2.18
N GLY A 374 9.81 21.93 -0.91
CA GLY A 374 9.40 20.64 -0.37
C GLY A 374 7.89 20.45 -0.52
N THR A 375 7.44 19.20 -0.59
CA THR A 375 6.00 18.89 -0.57
C THR A 375 5.76 17.55 0.11
N ILE A 376 4.81 17.54 1.06
CA ILE A 376 4.33 16.30 1.67
C ILE A 376 3.37 15.61 0.70
N ASN A 377 3.79 14.48 0.14
CA ASN A 377 3.02 13.73 -0.87
C ASN A 377 2.30 12.49 -0.30
N VAL A 378 2.29 12.34 1.02
CA VAL A 378 1.62 11.25 1.73
C VAL A 378 0.48 11.82 2.57
N ASP A 379 -0.60 11.06 2.67
CA ASP A 379 -1.72 11.41 3.56
C ASP A 379 -1.38 10.98 4.99
N VAL A 380 -0.79 11.90 5.74
CA VAL A 380 -0.48 11.72 7.15
C VAL A 380 -1.25 12.73 8.00
N LEU A 381 -1.81 12.27 9.11
CA LEU A 381 -2.56 13.11 10.04
C LEU A 381 -1.65 13.64 11.15
N LEU A 382 -1.69 14.96 11.36
CA LEU A 382 -1.18 15.63 12.55
C LEU A 382 -2.37 15.94 13.47
N PRO A 383 -2.48 15.29 14.66
CA PRO A 383 -3.60 15.50 15.56
C PRO A 383 -3.70 16.94 16.07
N ALA A 384 -4.91 17.38 16.46
CA ALA A 384 -5.12 18.68 17.11
C ALA A 384 -4.23 18.83 18.36
N GLY A 385 -3.43 19.90 18.43
CA GLY A 385 -2.48 20.12 19.52
C GLY A 385 -1.27 19.18 19.52
N GLY A 386 -1.07 18.42 18.44
CA GLY A 386 0.07 17.53 18.24
C GLY A 386 1.29 18.24 17.65
N TYR A 387 2.44 17.60 17.80
CA TYR A 387 3.72 17.97 17.18
C TYR A 387 4.11 16.93 16.14
N GLY A 388 4.66 17.37 15.02
CA GLY A 388 5.05 16.51 13.90
C GLY A 388 6.41 16.90 13.34
N VAL A 389 7.33 15.93 13.27
CA VAL A 389 8.64 16.10 12.65
C VAL A 389 8.52 15.84 11.16
N LEU A 390 8.96 16.79 10.34
CA LEU A 390 9.06 16.67 8.90
C LEU A 390 10.53 16.59 8.50
N GLY A 391 10.96 15.44 7.99
CA GLY A 391 12.33 15.20 7.56
C GLY A 391 12.61 15.68 6.15
N SER A 392 13.85 16.08 5.89
CA SER A 392 14.39 16.20 4.54
C SER A 392 14.53 14.82 3.88
N ASP A 393 14.54 14.82 2.56
CA ASP A 393 14.81 13.67 1.67
C ASP A 393 13.86 12.45 1.85
N ASP A 394 14.37 11.22 1.93
CA ASP A 394 13.60 9.96 2.00
C ASP A 394 13.84 9.23 3.33
N ALA A 395 12.81 8.54 3.82
CA ALA A 395 12.83 7.69 5.02
C ALA A 395 13.98 6.65 5.03
N MET A 396 14.47 6.20 3.86
CA MET A 396 15.61 5.27 3.79
C MET A 396 16.93 5.84 4.33
N VAL A 397 17.05 7.17 4.43
CA VAL A 397 18.27 7.88 4.88
C VAL A 397 18.13 8.40 6.32
N TRP A 398 16.95 8.25 6.93
CA TRP A 398 16.62 8.78 8.26
C TRP A 398 17.44 8.10 9.38
N PRO A 399 18.38 8.81 10.03
CA PRO A 399 19.33 8.19 10.96
C PRO A 399 18.82 8.14 12.41
N TYR A 400 17.71 8.81 12.71
CA TYR A 400 17.23 9.01 14.07
C TYR A 400 16.33 7.87 14.54
N ALA A 401 16.39 7.57 15.84
CA ALA A 401 15.54 6.55 16.45
C ALA A 401 14.04 6.93 16.46
N MET A 402 13.72 8.23 16.49
CA MET A 402 12.35 8.72 16.34
C MET A 402 11.97 8.76 14.85
N PRO A 403 10.81 8.21 14.45
CA PRO A 403 10.35 8.32 13.07
C PRO A 403 9.93 9.76 12.75
N ALA A 404 10.30 10.25 11.56
CA ALA A 404 9.65 11.43 10.99
C ALA A 404 8.18 11.12 10.69
N LEU A 405 7.29 12.10 10.90
CA LEU A 405 5.88 12.00 10.57
C LEU A 405 5.68 11.91 9.05
N ALA A 406 6.43 12.70 8.29
CA ALA A 406 6.53 12.63 6.84
C ALA A 406 7.84 13.25 6.37
N HIS A 407 8.15 13.08 5.08
CA HIS A 407 9.30 13.71 4.45
C HIS A 407 8.84 14.63 3.33
N TYR A 408 9.49 15.80 3.22
CA TYR A 408 9.15 16.81 2.21
C TYR A 408 10.06 16.76 0.97
N GLY A 409 11.03 15.83 0.95
CA GLY A 409 12.01 15.66 -0.11
C GLY A 409 13.30 16.46 0.10
N PRO A 410 14.25 16.41 -0.85
CA PRO A 410 15.60 16.98 -0.69
C PRO A 410 15.66 18.52 -0.81
N ASN A 411 14.51 19.19 -0.90
CA ASN A 411 14.41 20.64 -1.02
C ASN A 411 13.26 21.17 -0.15
N PRO A 412 13.29 22.43 0.31
CA PRO A 412 14.47 23.30 0.29
C PRO A 412 15.58 22.68 1.17
N ALA A 413 16.83 22.91 0.81
CA ALA A 413 17.95 22.62 1.69
C ALA A 413 18.14 23.83 2.60
N PHE A 414 18.08 23.64 3.92
CA PHE A 414 18.17 24.73 4.87
C PHE A 414 19.62 25.16 5.05
N ASN A 415 19.95 26.36 4.59
CA ASN A 415 21.34 26.79 4.52
C ASN A 415 21.97 27.01 5.93
N ASN A 416 23.12 26.39 6.18
CA ASN A 416 23.89 26.49 7.43
C ASN A 416 24.50 27.91 7.66
N THR A 417 24.23 28.86 6.75
CA THR A 417 24.60 30.29 6.90
C THR A 417 23.44 31.20 7.31
N GLY A 418 22.25 30.62 7.58
CA GLY A 418 21.05 31.32 8.01
C GLY A 418 19.97 31.33 6.93
N ASP A 419 18.76 30.93 7.31
CA ASP A 419 17.57 30.88 6.44
C ASP A 419 16.29 31.03 7.28
N LEU A 420 15.13 30.90 6.66
CA LEU A 420 13.83 30.75 7.34
C LEU A 420 13.10 29.52 6.81
N VAL A 421 12.15 29.04 7.59
CA VAL A 421 11.19 28.01 7.17
C VAL A 421 9.85 28.68 6.91
N ALA A 422 9.20 28.37 5.79
CA ALA A 422 7.83 28.77 5.52
C ALA A 422 6.95 27.57 5.15
N LEU A 423 5.75 27.51 5.73
CA LEU A 423 4.71 26.53 5.46
C LEU A 423 3.65 27.16 4.57
N LEU A 424 3.29 26.50 3.47
CA LEU A 424 2.29 27.01 2.53
C LEU A 424 1.26 25.94 2.19
N ASN A 425 0.00 26.36 2.08
CA ASN A 425 -1.03 25.60 1.39
C ASN A 425 -1.04 25.95 -0.11
N SER A 426 -2.08 25.62 -0.88
CA SER A 426 -2.13 25.94 -2.32
C SER A 426 -2.36 27.43 -2.62
N THR A 427 -2.80 28.23 -1.64
CA THR A 427 -3.27 29.60 -1.84
C THR A 427 -2.49 30.67 -1.06
N GLU A 428 -1.92 30.36 0.10
CA GLU A 428 -1.26 31.30 1.00
C GLU A 428 -0.17 30.66 1.88
N ILE A 429 0.53 31.52 2.63
CA ILE A 429 1.52 31.13 3.64
C ILE A 429 0.77 30.89 4.95
N LEU A 430 0.85 29.69 5.49
CA LEU A 430 0.27 29.31 6.78
C LEU A 430 1.12 29.82 7.93
N ASP A 431 2.44 29.76 7.78
CA ASP A 431 3.38 30.20 8.81
C ASP A 431 4.78 30.43 8.22
N GLN A 432 5.57 31.25 8.90
CA GLN A 432 6.99 31.41 8.61
C GLN A 432 7.76 31.66 9.90
N THR A 433 9.04 31.29 9.94
CA THR A 433 9.90 31.58 11.08
C THR A 433 10.61 32.93 10.91
N ALA A 434 11.12 33.46 12.02
CA ALA A 434 12.29 34.34 11.96
C ALA A 434 13.47 33.64 11.25
N THR A 435 14.43 34.42 10.74
CA THR A 435 15.67 33.86 10.21
C THR A 435 16.52 33.30 11.34
N TYR A 436 16.92 32.03 11.25
CA TYR A 436 17.78 31.41 12.27
C TYR A 436 19.21 31.97 12.20
N PRO A 437 19.85 32.20 13.36
CA PRO A 437 21.25 32.60 13.41
C PRO A 437 22.15 31.37 13.20
N THR A 438 23.38 31.60 12.73
CA THR A 438 24.43 30.57 12.61
C THR A 438 25.63 30.90 13.50
N PHE A 439 26.23 29.88 14.08
CA PHE A 439 27.44 29.96 14.89
C PHE A 439 28.56 29.04 14.35
N GLY A 440 28.52 28.72 13.06
CA GLY A 440 29.54 27.93 12.38
C GLY A 440 29.52 26.46 12.81
N THR A 441 30.62 25.96 13.38
CA THR A 441 30.68 24.54 13.81
C THR A 441 30.14 24.31 15.22
N SER A 442 29.57 25.33 15.87
CA SER A 442 29.20 25.26 17.29
C SER A 442 27.72 24.99 17.53
N ASP A 443 26.94 25.04 16.45
CA ASP A 443 25.52 24.75 16.33
C ASP A 443 25.25 23.43 15.58
N ASN A 444 26.28 22.72 15.12
CA ASN A 444 26.14 21.39 14.52
C ASN A 444 25.43 20.41 15.46
N GLY A 445 24.35 19.80 14.95
CA GLY A 445 23.47 18.89 15.66
C GLY A 445 22.67 19.57 16.77
N ILE A 446 22.49 20.88 16.73
CA ILE A 446 21.70 21.61 17.72
C ILE A 446 20.56 22.33 17.01
N SER A 447 19.33 21.88 17.27
CA SER A 447 18.16 22.53 16.70
C SER A 447 17.97 23.95 17.25
N TRP A 448 17.40 24.81 16.40
CA TRP A 448 16.90 26.11 16.78
C TRP A 448 15.42 25.97 17.16
N LYS A 449 15.13 26.17 18.45
CA LYS A 449 13.82 25.92 19.04
C LYS A 449 13.10 27.21 19.43
N LEU A 450 11.78 27.19 19.28
CA LEU A 450 10.88 28.24 19.74
C LEU A 450 10.61 28.09 21.24
N ASP A 451 10.46 29.21 21.96
CA ASP A 451 9.94 29.20 23.32
C ASP A 451 8.56 28.50 23.35
N PRO A 452 8.34 27.47 24.18
CA PRO A 452 7.10 26.71 24.21
C PRO A 452 5.88 27.54 24.65
N THR A 453 6.07 28.77 25.12
CA THR A 453 4.99 29.72 25.43
C THR A 453 4.66 30.70 24.29
N MET A 454 5.36 30.59 23.16
CA MET A 454 5.30 31.48 22.00
C MET A 454 4.83 30.79 20.72
N THR A 455 4.01 29.74 20.82
CA THR A 455 3.57 28.85 19.72
C THR A 455 2.50 29.46 18.80
N THR A 456 2.58 30.75 18.49
CA THR A 456 1.69 31.40 17.51
C THR A 456 2.49 31.84 16.28
N ALA A 457 1.87 31.83 15.10
CA ALA A 457 2.51 32.25 13.84
C ALA A 457 3.00 33.72 13.79
N VAL A 458 2.66 34.55 14.79
CA VAL A 458 3.21 35.91 14.91
C VAL A 458 4.37 35.96 15.91
N ALA A 459 4.37 35.06 16.89
CA ALA A 459 5.40 35.04 17.91
C ALA A 459 6.65 34.28 17.43
N ASN A 460 6.49 33.27 16.57
CA ASN A 460 7.61 32.56 15.94
C ASN A 460 8.30 33.39 14.83
N ASP A 461 7.68 34.48 14.35
CA ASP A 461 8.33 35.52 13.53
C ASP A 461 9.37 36.36 14.30
N VAL A 462 9.40 36.27 15.63
CA VAL A 462 10.25 37.12 16.48
C VAL A 462 11.50 36.34 16.91
N ALA A 463 12.65 36.66 16.34
CA ALA A 463 13.92 35.98 16.63
C ALA A 463 14.28 35.89 18.12
N ALA A 464 13.85 36.85 18.95
CA ALA A 464 14.08 36.84 20.40
C ALA A 464 13.31 35.75 21.15
N ASN A 465 12.30 35.14 20.52
CA ASN A 465 11.54 34.02 21.08
C ASN A 465 12.19 32.66 20.78
N TRP A 466 13.30 32.65 20.05
CA TRP A 466 14.01 31.43 19.69
C TRP A 466 15.36 31.35 20.39
N CYS A 467 15.80 30.11 20.63
CA CYS A 467 17.11 29.80 21.18
C CYS A 467 17.55 28.41 20.72
N PHE A 468 18.82 28.07 20.94
CA PHE A 468 19.31 26.72 20.66
C PHE A 468 18.88 25.74 21.75
N SER A 469 18.58 24.51 21.34
CA SER A 469 18.25 23.41 22.23
C SER A 469 19.41 22.98 23.12
N THR A 470 19.07 22.47 24.30
CA THR A 470 20.03 22.05 25.33
C THR A 470 19.81 20.61 25.83
N VAL A 471 18.69 19.99 25.45
CA VAL A 471 18.39 18.57 25.68
C VAL A 471 18.92 17.72 24.54
N VAL A 472 19.64 16.66 24.89
CA VAL A 472 20.06 15.62 23.94
C VAL A 472 18.86 14.73 23.61
N PHE A 473 18.55 14.55 22.33
CA PHE A 473 17.46 13.65 21.89
C PHE A 473 17.96 12.35 21.28
N ASP A 474 19.13 12.37 20.62
CA ASP A 474 19.77 11.20 20.03
C ASP A 474 21.29 11.40 20.00
N SER A 475 22.03 10.33 19.72
CA SER A 475 23.49 10.37 19.57
C SER A 475 23.95 9.54 18.35
N PRO A 476 23.50 9.83 17.12
CA PRO A 476 23.87 9.06 15.94
C PRO A 476 25.40 9.06 15.75
N GLY A 477 25.98 7.88 15.51
CA GLY A 477 27.43 7.74 15.37
C GLY A 477 28.24 8.10 16.64
N GLY A 478 27.60 8.26 17.79
CA GLY A 478 28.23 8.62 19.07
C GLY A 478 28.49 10.12 19.25
N VAL A 479 27.86 10.98 18.44
CA VAL A 479 27.86 12.45 18.62
C VAL A 479 26.46 12.87 19.05
N ASP A 480 26.36 13.59 20.17
CA ASP A 480 25.07 14.04 20.69
C ASP A 480 24.42 15.07 19.77
N GLU A 481 23.12 14.90 19.54
CA GLU A 481 22.27 15.90 18.91
C GLU A 481 21.20 16.40 19.88
N TYR A 482 20.86 17.67 19.75
CA TYR A 482 20.09 18.44 20.72
C TYR A 482 18.80 18.96 20.11
N GLY A 483 17.69 18.75 20.81
CA GLY A 483 16.35 19.04 20.34
C GLY A 483 15.25 18.33 21.11
N SER A 484 14.02 18.48 20.66
CA SER A 484 12.81 17.90 21.27
C SER A 484 11.81 17.32 20.25
N PRO A 485 12.27 16.58 19.22
CA PRO A 485 11.42 16.15 18.12
C PRO A 485 10.20 15.33 18.56
N GLY A 486 9.03 15.72 18.07
CA GLY A 486 7.73 15.11 18.33
C GLY A 486 7.09 15.54 19.65
N ALA A 487 7.59 16.60 20.30
CA ALA A 487 7.11 17.05 21.60
C ALA A 487 7.26 18.56 21.78
N ALA A 488 6.56 19.11 22.77
CA ALA A 488 6.74 20.51 23.12
C ALA A 488 8.20 20.80 23.54
N ASN A 489 8.75 21.88 23.00
CA ASN A 489 10.09 22.36 23.30
C ASN A 489 10.38 22.45 24.80
N GLU A 490 11.64 22.23 25.16
CA GLU A 490 12.13 22.41 26.53
C GLU A 490 11.94 23.86 27.03
N ALA A 491 12.31 24.14 28.28
CA ALA A 491 12.05 25.40 28.99
C ALA A 491 12.26 26.68 28.15
N ALA A 492 11.44 27.69 28.47
CA ALA A 492 11.44 29.03 27.88
C ALA A 492 12.84 29.58 27.62
N CYS A 493 13.00 30.24 26.47
CA CYS A 493 14.28 30.81 26.10
C CYS A 493 14.69 31.86 27.14
N ALA A 494 15.89 31.72 27.70
CA ALA A 494 16.40 32.71 28.62
C ALA A 494 16.57 34.02 27.83
N MET A 495 15.78 35.05 28.17
CA MET A 495 15.95 36.39 27.64
C MET A 495 17.42 36.80 27.81
N LEU A 496 18.16 36.96 26.71
CA LEU A 496 19.50 37.50 26.77
C LEU A 496 19.39 38.92 27.40
N PRO A 497 20.15 39.21 28.47
CA PRO A 497 19.99 40.42 29.27
C PRO A 497 20.29 41.73 28.52
#